data_AF-A0A0G1GR35-F1
#
_entry.id   AF-A0A0G1GR35-F1
#
_cell.length_a   1.000
_cell.length_b   1.000
_cell.length_c   1.000
_cell.angle_alpha   90.00
_cell.angle_beta   90.00
_cell.angle_gamma   90.00
#
_symmetry.space_group_name_H-M   'P 1'
#
loop_
_entity.id
_entity.type
_entity.pdbx_description
1 polymer ?
#
loop_
_entity_poly.entity_id
_entity_poly.type
_entity_poly.pdbx_seq_one_letter_code
_entity_poly.pdbx_strand_id
1 'polypeptide(L)'
;MQKKEPMPLVDQDSLTSVEDLNSKLSTIENAEKNKYLVSQKVINEIIFQKMPDIKISQIFYENNVLNGKKINIRGLAPSRERLLLFRRALEDDITFKKVDLPISNFVKGSNIEFYLSIIPS
;
A
#
# COMPACT_ATOMS: atom_id res chain seq x y z
N MET A 1 -18.31 31.95 50.04
CA MET A 1 -17.19 30.99 49.93
C MET A 1 -17.73 29.72 49.28
N GLN A 2 -17.42 29.45 48.01
CA GLN A 2 -17.90 28.28 47.29
C GLN A 2 -17.06 27.07 47.75
N LYS A 3 -17.69 26.09 48.42
CA LYS A 3 -17.06 24.82 48.78
C LYS A 3 -16.71 24.09 47.49
N LYS A 4 -15.42 23.88 47.23
CA LYS A 4 -14.97 22.98 46.18
C LYS A 4 -15.40 21.57 46.57
N GLU A 5 -16.34 21.00 45.84
CA GLU A 5 -16.71 19.60 46.00
C GLU A 5 -15.48 18.73 45.69
N PRO A 6 -15.16 17.73 46.52
CA PRO A 6 -14.07 16.82 46.25
C PRO A 6 -14.41 16.03 44.99
N MET A 7 -13.51 16.05 44.00
CA MET A 7 -13.64 15.21 42.80
C MET A 7 -13.84 13.75 43.23
N PRO A 8 -14.79 13.02 42.63
CA PRO A 8 -14.93 11.60 42.89
C PRO A 8 -13.61 10.90 42.54
N LEU A 9 -13.12 10.08 43.47
CA LEU A 9 -12.00 9.18 43.23
C LEU A 9 -12.39 8.26 42.09
N VAL A 10 -11.69 8.38 40.96
CA VAL A 10 -11.89 7.49 39.82
C VAL A 10 -11.60 6.07 40.29
N ASP A 11 -12.64 5.23 40.32
CA ASP A 11 -12.50 3.83 40.70
C ASP A 11 -11.88 3.01 39.55
N GLN A 12 -11.35 1.85 39.91
CA GLN A 12 -10.63 0.98 38.98
C GLN A 12 -11.55 0.42 37.88
N ASP A 13 -12.84 0.29 38.16
CA ASP A 13 -13.87 -0.14 37.22
C ASP A 13 -14.13 0.93 36.15
N SER A 14 -14.11 2.21 36.53
CA SER A 14 -14.18 3.33 35.62
C SER A 14 -12.94 3.40 34.72
N LEU A 15 -11.75 3.14 35.25
CA LEU A 15 -10.51 3.12 34.45
C LEU A 15 -10.51 1.99 33.41
N THR A 16 -10.88 0.78 33.82
CA THR A 16 -10.97 -0.37 32.90
C THR A 16 -12.03 -0.17 31.83
N SER A 17 -13.16 0.44 32.17
CA SER A 17 -14.20 0.81 31.20
C SER A 17 -13.68 1.84 30.18
N VAL A 18 -12.90 2.83 30.62
CA VAL A 18 -12.29 3.83 29.73
C VAL A 18 -11.26 3.18 28.79
N GLU A 19 -10.43 2.26 29.30
CA GLU A 19 -9.47 1.52 28.47
C GLU A 19 -10.17 0.64 27.42
N ASP A 20 -11.22 -0.08 27.81
CA ASP A 20 -12.02 -0.91 26.89
C ASP A 20 -12.67 -0.04 25.80
N LEU A 21 -13.28 1.09 26.17
CA LEU A 21 -13.87 2.03 25.23
C LEU A 21 -12.84 2.60 24.25
N ASN A 22 -11.66 2.99 24.74
CA ASN A 22 -10.58 3.50 23.89
C ASN A 22 -10.08 2.41 22.92
N SER A 23 -9.97 1.16 23.36
CA SER A 23 -9.56 0.05 22.51
C SER A 23 -10.57 -0.21 21.37
N LYS A 24 -11.87 -0.19 21.70
CA LYS A 24 -12.97 -0.35 20.73
C LYS A 24 -13.01 0.82 19.75
N LEU A 25 -12.87 2.04 20.23
CA LEU A 25 -12.84 3.24 19.39
C LEU A 25 -11.64 3.20 18.43
N SER A 26 -10.45 2.83 18.92
CA SER A 26 -9.27 2.67 18.07
C SER A 26 -9.47 1.62 16.98
N THR A 27 -10.20 0.54 17.27
CA THR A 27 -10.51 -0.51 16.29
C THR A 27 -11.40 0.02 15.17
N ILE A 28 -12.45 0.79 15.52
CA ILE A 28 -13.37 1.40 14.55
C ILE A 28 -12.64 2.45 13.70
N GLU A 29 -11.86 3.33 14.33
CA GLU A 29 -11.08 4.34 13.62
C GLU A 29 -10.06 3.72 12.66
N ASN A 30 -9.39 2.63 13.06
CA ASN A 30 -8.46 1.91 12.21
C ASN A 30 -9.17 1.16 11.06
N ALA A 31 -10.39 0.66 11.27
CA ALA A 31 -11.19 0.06 10.21
C ALA A 31 -11.57 1.10 9.14
N GLU A 32 -11.94 2.31 9.53
CA GLU A 32 -12.24 3.41 8.60
C GLU A 32 -10.99 3.92 7.88
N LYS A 33 -9.87 4.11 8.59
CA LYS A 33 -8.58 4.52 7.99
C LYS A 33 -8.06 3.51 6.96
N ASN A 34 -8.35 2.22 7.14
CA ASN A 34 -7.93 1.15 6.23
C ASN A 34 -9.00 0.75 5.20
N LYS A 35 -10.10 1.50 5.08
CA LYS A 35 -11.21 1.21 4.14
C LYS A 35 -10.73 1.08 2.68
N TYR A 36 -9.68 1.81 2.32
CA TYR A 36 -8.95 1.60 1.07
C TYR A 36 -7.62 0.95 1.37
N LEU A 37 -7.57 -0.37 1.10
CA LEU A 37 -6.37 -1.18 1.24
C LEU A 37 -5.20 -0.60 0.44
N VAL A 38 -5.46 -0.06 -0.75
CA VAL A 38 -4.51 0.70 -1.58
C VAL A 38 -5.01 2.11 -1.81
N SER A 39 -4.10 3.08 -1.71
CA SER A 39 -4.38 4.47 -2.10
C SER A 39 -4.65 4.55 -3.61
N GLN A 40 -5.76 5.17 -4.00
CA GLN A 40 -6.06 5.48 -5.40
C GLN A 40 -4.89 6.19 -6.09
N LYS A 41 -4.15 7.05 -5.36
CA LYS A 41 -2.95 7.70 -5.85
C LYS A 41 -1.94 6.69 -6.41
N VAL A 42 -1.68 5.62 -5.66
CA VAL A 42 -0.70 4.60 -6.04
C VAL A 42 -1.10 3.88 -7.33
N ILE A 43 -2.38 3.53 -7.49
CA ILE A 43 -2.87 2.92 -8.73
C ILE A 43 -2.79 3.92 -9.89
N ASN A 44 -3.17 5.18 -9.65
CA ASN A 44 -3.11 6.22 -10.67
C ASN A 44 -1.67 6.43 -11.18
N GLU A 45 -0.67 6.48 -10.29
CA GLU A 45 0.73 6.60 -10.72
C GLU A 45 1.19 5.40 -11.55
N ILE A 46 0.83 4.17 -11.15
CA ILE A 46 1.14 2.97 -11.95
C ILE A 46 0.56 3.08 -13.37
N ILE A 47 -0.69 3.54 -13.49
CA ILE A 47 -1.37 3.69 -14.79
C ILE A 47 -0.81 4.88 -15.58
N PHE A 48 -0.43 5.97 -14.91
CA PHE A 48 0.14 7.17 -15.54
C PHE A 48 1.53 6.90 -16.12
N GLN A 49 2.37 6.17 -15.39
CA GLN A 49 3.70 5.75 -15.86
C GLN A 49 3.62 4.62 -16.90
N LYS A 50 2.43 4.04 -17.15
CA LYS A 50 2.24 2.99 -18.14
C LYS A 50 2.40 3.55 -19.55
N MET A 51 3.45 3.10 -20.24
CA MET A 51 3.64 3.40 -21.66
C MET A 51 2.47 2.82 -22.49
N PRO A 52 2.07 3.47 -23.61
CA PRO A 52 0.92 3.01 -24.41
C PRO A 52 1.05 1.55 -24.90
N ASP A 53 2.27 1.09 -25.14
CA ASP A 53 2.60 -0.24 -25.64
C ASP A 53 2.80 -1.30 -24.54
N ILE A 54 2.87 -0.90 -23.27
CA ILE A 54 2.80 -1.80 -22.11
C ILE A 54 1.34 -2.13 -21.82
N LYS A 55 1.02 -3.41 -21.75
CA LYS A 55 -0.31 -3.90 -21.33
C LYS A 55 -0.22 -4.43 -19.91
N ILE A 56 -1.01 -3.89 -18.99
CA ILE A 56 -1.16 -4.44 -17.64
C ILE A 56 -2.37 -5.36 -17.68
N SER A 57 -2.17 -6.63 -17.32
CA SER A 57 -3.26 -7.63 -17.25
C SER A 57 -3.81 -7.75 -15.85
N GLN A 58 -2.96 -7.59 -14.82
CA GLN A 58 -3.37 -7.75 -13.42
C GLN A 58 -2.57 -6.84 -12.50
N ILE A 59 -3.25 -6.31 -11.48
CA ILE A 59 -2.63 -5.61 -10.35
C ILE A 59 -3.16 -6.29 -9.09
N PHE A 60 -2.25 -6.86 -8.30
CA PHE A 60 -2.56 -7.49 -7.03
C PHE A 60 -2.00 -6.64 -5.90
N TYR A 61 -2.77 -6.50 -4.84
CA TYR A 61 -2.32 -5.83 -3.63
C TYR A 61 -2.26 -6.81 -2.47
N GLU A 62 -1.17 -6.72 -1.71
CA GLU A 62 -0.92 -7.46 -0.50
C GLU A 62 -0.64 -6.47 0.64
N ASN A 63 -1.35 -6.63 1.75
CA ASN A 63 -1.08 -5.93 3.00
C ASN A 63 -0.85 -6.97 4.09
N ASN A 64 0.40 -7.24 4.40
CA ASN A 64 0.77 -8.21 5.42
C ASN A 64 1.44 -7.48 6.59
N VAL A 65 1.05 -7.81 7.82
CA VAL A 65 1.62 -7.23 9.05
C VAL A 65 3.15 -7.40 9.12
N LEU A 66 3.68 -8.51 8.57
CA LEU A 66 5.10 -8.84 8.59
C LEU A 66 5.89 -8.23 7.41
N ASN A 67 5.29 -8.21 6.22
CA ASN A 67 5.98 -7.83 4.98
C ASN A 67 5.60 -6.44 4.47
N GLY A 68 4.72 -5.75 5.18
CA GLY A 68 4.18 -4.45 4.80
C GLY A 68 3.25 -4.51 3.59
N LYS A 69 3.12 -3.34 2.95
CA LYS A 69 2.31 -3.14 1.75
C LYS A 69 3.14 -3.49 0.52
N LYS A 70 2.60 -4.33 -0.37
CA LYS A 70 3.23 -4.73 -1.61
C LYS A 70 2.23 -4.77 -2.74
N ILE A 71 2.62 -4.30 -3.91
CA ILE A 71 1.82 -4.34 -5.13
C ILE A 71 2.54 -5.19 -6.15
N ASN A 72 1.82 -6.12 -6.77
CA ASN A 72 2.37 -7.02 -7.78
C ASN A 72 1.62 -6.78 -9.08
N ILE A 73 2.36 -6.49 -10.16
CA ILE A 73 1.78 -6.18 -11.47
C ILE A 73 2.20 -7.29 -12.43
N ARG A 74 1.23 -7.79 -13.21
CA ARG A 74 1.48 -8.66 -14.36
C ARG A 74 1.06 -7.96 -15.63
N GLY A 75 1.79 -8.23 -16.70
CA GLY A 75 1.52 -7.60 -17.99
C GLY A 75 2.34 -8.16 -19.13
N LEU A 76 2.25 -7.48 -20.27
CA LEU A 76 2.95 -7.77 -21.51
C LEU A 76 3.72 -6.52 -21.97
N ALA A 77 5.01 -6.70 -22.27
CA ALA A 77 5.86 -5.68 -22.87
C ALA A 77 6.30 -6.12 -24.27
N PRO A 78 6.34 -5.22 -25.26
CA PRO A 78 6.70 -5.59 -26.63
C PRO A 78 8.19 -5.95 -26.78
N SER A 79 9.07 -5.35 -25.97
CA SER A 79 10.52 -5.60 -25.98
C SER A 79 11.15 -5.45 -24.59
N ARG A 80 12.39 -5.94 -24.43
CA ARG A 80 13.19 -5.77 -23.20
C ARG A 80 13.41 -4.30 -22.87
N GLU A 81 13.74 -3.48 -23.86
CA GLU A 81 13.99 -2.05 -23.66
C GLU A 81 12.75 -1.35 -23.13
N ARG A 82 11.57 -1.66 -23.68
CA ARG A 82 10.30 -1.09 -23.20
C ARG A 82 10.00 -1.49 -21.76
N LEU A 83 10.25 -2.75 -21.40
CA LEU A 83 10.08 -3.22 -20.03
C LEU A 83 11.05 -2.53 -19.05
N LEU A 84 12.30 -2.31 -19.47
CA LEU A 84 13.31 -1.61 -18.66
C LEU A 84 12.96 -0.13 -18.49
N LEU A 85 12.50 0.53 -19.55
CA LEU A 85 12.03 1.92 -19.47
C LEU A 85 10.82 2.04 -18.55
N PHE A 86 9.88 1.10 -18.61
CA PHE A 86 8.74 1.07 -17.70
C PHE A 86 9.16 0.89 -16.25
N ARG A 87 10.09 -0.03 -15.96
CA ARG A 87 10.69 -0.17 -14.62
C ARG A 87 11.30 1.14 -14.14
N ARG A 88 12.10 1.80 -14.99
CA ARG A 88 12.78 3.05 -14.63
C ARG A 88 11.80 4.18 -14.34
N ALA A 89 10.74 4.32 -15.15
CA ALA A 89 9.69 5.31 -14.91
C ALA A 89 9.00 5.11 -13.54
N LEU A 90 8.86 3.87 -13.09
CA LEU A 90 8.37 3.56 -11.74
C LEU A 90 9.46 3.82 -10.66
N GLU A 91 10.73 3.53 -10.92
CA GLU A 91 11.81 3.78 -9.95
C GLU A 91 12.07 5.27 -9.72
N ASP A 92 11.84 6.11 -10.73
CA ASP A 92 12.04 7.56 -10.66
C ASP A 92 10.89 8.28 -9.92
N ASP A 93 9.80 7.59 -9.57
CA ASP A 93 8.63 8.15 -8.90
C ASP A 93 8.72 8.04 -7.36
N ILE A 94 8.60 9.18 -6.67
CA ILE A 94 8.69 9.28 -5.21
C ILE A 94 7.60 8.48 -4.46
N THR A 95 6.53 8.10 -5.14
CA THR A 95 5.42 7.29 -4.60
C THR A 95 5.85 5.85 -4.34
N PHE A 96 6.99 5.41 -4.88
CA PHE A 96 7.49 4.05 -4.76
C PHE A 96 8.87 4.02 -4.09
N LYS A 97 9.00 3.27 -2.99
CA LYS A 97 10.28 3.05 -2.30
C LYS A 97 11.17 2.07 -3.03
N LYS A 98 10.55 1.07 -3.67
CA LYS A 98 11.26 -0.02 -4.32
C LYS A 98 10.43 -0.59 -5.45
N VAL A 99 11.07 -0.83 -6.59
CA VAL A 99 10.53 -1.57 -7.73
C VAL A 99 11.46 -2.75 -7.99
N ASP A 100 10.91 -3.94 -7.97
CA ASP A 100 11.62 -5.19 -8.24
C ASP A 100 11.07 -5.85 -9.49
N LEU A 101 11.95 -6.03 -10.47
CA LEU A 101 11.66 -6.69 -11.73
C LEU A 101 12.62 -7.88 -11.88
N PRO A 102 12.16 -9.11 -11.59
CA PRO A 102 13.00 -10.32 -11.65
C PRO A 102 13.65 -10.54 -13.00
N ILE A 103 14.89 -11.08 -12.98
CA ILE A 103 15.65 -11.37 -14.20
C ILE A 103 14.96 -12.40 -15.11
N SER A 104 14.13 -13.28 -14.52
CA SER A 104 13.34 -14.28 -15.23
C SER A 104 12.36 -13.67 -16.25
N ASN A 105 11.97 -12.40 -16.09
CA ASN A 105 11.15 -11.71 -17.10
C ASN A 105 11.88 -11.55 -18.43
N PHE A 106 13.21 -11.54 -18.46
CA PHE A 106 13.97 -11.22 -19.67
C PHE A 106 14.36 -12.44 -20.52
N VAL A 107 13.84 -13.62 -20.19
CA VAL A 107 14.12 -14.87 -20.93
C VAL A 107 13.68 -14.73 -22.40
N LYS A 108 12.54 -14.11 -22.67
CA LYS A 108 12.06 -13.79 -24.03
C LYS A 108 12.60 -12.43 -24.50
N GLY A 109 12.83 -12.29 -25.82
CA GLY A 109 13.29 -11.02 -26.42
C GLY A 109 12.18 -10.04 -26.79
N SER A 110 10.97 -10.55 -27.03
CA SER A 110 9.80 -9.79 -27.48
C SER A 110 8.52 -10.40 -26.91
N ASN A 111 7.45 -9.61 -26.84
CA ASN A 111 6.16 -10.03 -26.25
C ASN A 111 6.36 -10.69 -24.89
N ILE A 112 7.07 -9.96 -24.03
CA ILE A 112 7.54 -10.42 -22.74
C ILE A 112 6.39 -10.34 -21.76
N GLU A 113 5.89 -11.49 -21.33
CA GLU A 113 5.08 -11.57 -20.13
C GLU A 113 5.96 -11.27 -18.92
N PHE A 114 5.58 -10.25 -18.16
CA PHE A 114 6.34 -9.81 -17.01
C PHE A 114 5.51 -9.89 -15.73
N TYR A 115 6.24 -10.06 -14.63
CA TYR A 115 5.77 -9.82 -13.28
C TYR A 115 6.73 -8.84 -12.61
N LEU A 116 6.21 -7.82 -11.95
CA LEU A 116 7.01 -6.87 -11.18
C LEU A 116 6.35 -6.62 -9.82
N SER A 117 7.15 -6.29 -8.83
CA SER A 117 6.65 -5.94 -7.50
C SER A 117 7.10 -4.57 -7.05
N ILE A 118 6.23 -3.84 -6.36
CA ILE A 118 6.42 -2.47 -5.93
C ILE A 118 6.11 -2.37 -4.44
N ILE A 119 6.94 -1.64 -3.71
CA ILE A 119 6.69 -1.21 -2.34
C ILE A 119 6.33 0.27 -2.36
N PRO A 120 5.09 0.67 -2.01
CA PRO A 120 4.71 2.07 -1.94
C PRO A 120 5.39 2.80 -0.78
N SER A 121 5.55 4.11 -0.94
CA SER A 121 6.12 5.03 0.06
C SER A 121 5.22 5.27 1.26
#